data_AF-A0A0S3K7N8-F1
#
_entry.id   AF-A0A0S3K7N8-F1
#
_cell.length_a   1.000
_cell.length_b   1.000
_cell.length_c   1.000
_cell.angle_alpha   90.00
_cell.angle_beta   90.00
_cell.angle_gamma   90.00
#
_symmetry.space_group_name_H-M   'P 1'
#
loop_
_entity.id
_entity.type
_entity.pdbx_description
1 polymer ?
#
loop_
_entity_poly.entity_id
_entity_poly.type
_entity_poly.pdbx_seq_one_letter_code
_entity_poly.pdbx_strand_id
1 'polypeptide(L)'
;MKNFAGLIIQTIIITFNRFLIFIFYLACAKLKGQKIEFKNLSKKSDRSLCDHLKINHYIIHRLNVAVEIISVIEFEIKVVKKQMSSIHDYEIDSYSVDFKKNMLIMNVSSNQYKKQIIFYDVFCYRFYEEMPYSIIFDLEERPIESFYTENKELLIQTKNYVWPIMYDSLQELAAKIKDSNLHYQVLTSSYGLNGWILAERVEIVTIK
;
A
#
# COMPACT_ATOMS: atom_id res chain seq x y z
N MET A 1 -11.69 9.18 -21.57
CA MET A 1 -10.39 9.48 -20.93
C MET A 1 -10.10 8.64 -19.69
N LYS A 2 -10.79 7.50 -19.50
CA LYS A 2 -10.25 6.34 -18.76
C LYS A 2 -9.14 5.76 -19.63
N ASN A 3 -7.90 5.70 -19.16
CA ASN A 3 -6.87 4.73 -19.58
C ASN A 3 -5.44 5.18 -19.33
N PHE A 4 -5.13 6.41 -18.91
CA PHE A 4 -3.70 6.79 -18.83
C PHE A 4 -2.98 6.18 -17.62
N ALA A 5 -3.59 6.15 -16.43
CA ALA A 5 -3.00 5.50 -15.24
C ALA A 5 -3.01 3.96 -15.34
N GLY A 6 -4.10 3.40 -15.89
CA GLY A 6 -4.15 1.99 -16.29
C GLY A 6 -3.07 1.66 -17.31
N LEU A 7 -2.85 2.52 -18.32
CA LEU A 7 -1.73 2.35 -19.25
C LEU A 7 -0.39 2.48 -18.55
N ILE A 8 -0.19 3.36 -17.57
CA ILE A 8 1.10 3.52 -16.90
C ILE A 8 1.40 2.31 -16.01
N ILE A 9 0.44 1.82 -15.23
CA ILE A 9 0.63 0.61 -14.41
C ILE A 9 0.75 -0.61 -15.31
N GLN A 10 -0.07 -0.72 -16.35
CA GLN A 10 0.03 -1.80 -17.33
C GLN A 10 1.33 -1.66 -18.13
N THR A 11 1.84 -0.45 -18.40
CA THR A 11 3.14 -0.22 -19.05
C THR A 11 4.27 -0.51 -18.09
N ILE A 12 4.19 -0.21 -16.80
CA ILE A 12 5.22 -0.55 -15.81
C ILE A 12 5.24 -2.07 -15.61
N ILE A 13 4.08 -2.72 -15.47
CA ILE A 13 3.98 -4.17 -15.40
C ILE A 13 4.42 -4.82 -16.70
N ILE A 14 4.04 -4.29 -17.87
CA ILE A 14 4.50 -4.78 -19.18
C ILE A 14 5.99 -4.50 -19.36
N THR A 15 6.54 -3.39 -18.88
CA THR A 15 7.96 -3.06 -19.00
C THR A 15 8.78 -3.88 -18.03
N PHE A 16 8.25 -4.18 -16.83
CA PHE A 16 8.87 -5.04 -15.82
C PHE A 16 8.78 -6.51 -16.22
N ASN A 17 7.63 -6.97 -16.76
CA ASN A 17 7.50 -8.28 -17.38
C ASN A 17 8.30 -8.37 -18.67
N ARG A 18 8.37 -7.34 -19.52
CA ARG A 18 9.24 -7.34 -20.70
C ARG A 18 10.70 -7.31 -20.30
N PHE A 19 11.07 -6.66 -19.19
CA PHE A 19 12.42 -6.66 -18.67
C PHE A 19 12.79 -8.01 -18.06
N LEU A 20 11.89 -8.63 -17.31
CA LEU A 20 12.04 -10.00 -16.79
C LEU A 20 12.03 -11.04 -17.91
N ILE A 21 11.13 -10.93 -18.90
CA ILE A 21 11.08 -11.78 -20.09
C ILE A 21 12.30 -11.52 -20.96
N PHE A 22 12.81 -10.29 -21.08
CA PHE A 22 14.03 -9.96 -21.83
C PHE A 22 15.28 -10.48 -21.12
N ILE A 23 15.33 -10.42 -19.78
CA ILE A 23 16.37 -11.06 -18.97
C ILE A 23 16.28 -12.58 -19.07
N PHE A 24 15.07 -13.14 -19.09
CA PHE A 24 14.84 -14.57 -19.28
C PHE A 24 15.18 -15.01 -20.71
N TYR A 25 14.86 -14.22 -21.74
CA TYR A 25 15.23 -14.47 -23.14
C TYR A 25 16.73 -14.31 -23.36
N LEU A 26 17.38 -13.33 -22.73
CA LEU A 26 18.84 -13.20 -22.74
C LEU A 26 19.51 -14.38 -22.02
N ALA A 27 18.93 -14.86 -20.91
CA ALA A 27 19.39 -16.06 -20.23
C ALA A 27 19.19 -17.33 -21.09
N CYS A 28 18.03 -17.50 -21.73
CA CYS A 28 17.72 -18.62 -22.61
C CYS A 28 18.48 -18.59 -23.95
N ALA A 29 18.71 -17.42 -24.55
CA ALA A 29 19.50 -17.26 -25.78
C ALA A 29 20.98 -17.56 -25.53
N LYS A 30 21.49 -17.26 -24.32
CA LYS A 30 22.86 -17.60 -23.90
C LYS A 30 23.02 -19.09 -23.60
N LEU A 31 21.94 -19.77 -23.16
CA LEU A 31 21.91 -21.22 -22.93
C LEU A 31 21.73 -22.05 -24.23
N LYS A 32 21.12 -21.50 -25.29
CA LYS A 32 20.97 -22.19 -26.59
C LYS A 32 22.21 -22.15 -27.50
N GLY A 33 23.28 -21.45 -27.11
CA GLY A 33 24.48 -21.25 -27.94
C GLY A 33 25.75 -22.00 -27.52
N GLN A 34 25.78 -22.67 -26.36
CA GLN A 34 26.98 -23.36 -25.89
C GLN A 34 26.63 -24.68 -25.18
N LYS A 35 26.79 -25.79 -25.90
CA LYS A 35 27.20 -27.06 -25.30
C LYS A 35 28.62 -26.85 -24.77
N ILE A 36 28.81 -26.78 -23.46
CA ILE A 36 30.12 -26.98 -22.87
C ILE A 36 30.03 -28.23 -22.00
N GLU A 37 30.45 -29.35 -22.60
CA GLU A 37 30.99 -30.47 -21.84
C GLU A 37 32.22 -29.98 -21.06
N PHE A 38 32.25 -30.26 -19.76
CA PHE A 38 33.43 -30.06 -18.93
C PHE A 38 34.52 -31.06 -19.34
N LYS A 39 35.31 -30.76 -20.36
CA LYS A 39 36.61 -31.43 -20.59
C LYS A 39 37.68 -30.44 -21.05
N ASN A 40 38.74 -30.42 -20.23
CA ASN A 40 40.09 -29.91 -20.48
C ASN A 40 40.31 -28.39 -20.38
N LEU A 41 40.66 -27.98 -19.16
CA LEU A 41 41.45 -26.80 -18.84
C LEU A 41 42.80 -26.85 -19.58
N SER A 42 43.03 -25.91 -20.49
CA SER A 42 44.39 -25.53 -20.89
C SER A 42 44.40 -24.18 -21.63
N LYS A 43 44.95 -23.17 -20.94
CA LYS A 43 45.65 -21.99 -21.49
C LYS A 43 44.84 -21.02 -22.38
N LYS A 44 44.19 -20.04 -21.76
CA LYS A 44 44.40 -18.59 -22.02
C LYS A 44 43.62 -17.75 -21.01
N SER A 45 44.22 -16.65 -20.59
CA SER A 45 43.70 -15.71 -19.59
C SER A 45 42.50 -14.92 -20.11
N ASP A 46 41.28 -15.30 -19.72
CA ASP A 46 40.06 -14.60 -20.13
C ASP A 46 39.54 -13.63 -19.06
N ARG A 47 39.91 -12.35 -19.22
CA ARG A 47 39.29 -11.21 -18.50
C ARG A 47 37.77 -11.17 -18.69
N SER A 48 37.28 -11.59 -19.86
CA SER A 48 35.86 -11.59 -20.21
C SER A 48 35.01 -12.57 -19.38
N LEU A 49 35.60 -13.70 -18.97
CA LEU A 49 34.93 -14.70 -18.13
C LEU A 49 34.71 -14.17 -16.71
N CYS A 50 35.68 -13.43 -16.18
CA CYS A 50 35.58 -12.78 -14.87
C CYS A 50 34.50 -11.70 -14.85
N ASP A 51 34.35 -10.92 -15.92
CA ASP A 51 33.33 -9.87 -16.01
C ASP A 51 31.92 -10.45 -16.17
N HIS A 52 31.76 -11.56 -16.90
CA HIS A 52 30.48 -12.28 -16.98
C HIS A 52 30.06 -12.93 -15.66
N LEU A 53 30.99 -13.50 -14.90
CA LEU A 53 30.71 -14.06 -13.58
C LEU A 53 30.30 -12.97 -12.58
N LYS A 54 30.93 -11.79 -12.64
CA LYS A 54 30.55 -10.62 -11.82
C LYS A 54 29.17 -10.08 -12.15
N ILE A 55 28.81 -9.99 -13.43
CA ILE A 55 27.48 -9.54 -13.86
C ILE A 55 26.40 -10.53 -13.40
N ASN A 56 26.62 -11.83 -13.56
CA ASN A 56 25.69 -12.85 -13.08
C ASN A 56 25.53 -12.80 -11.55
N HIS A 57 26.64 -12.64 -10.81
CA HIS A 57 26.59 -12.50 -9.35
C HIS A 57 25.81 -11.25 -8.91
N TYR A 58 26.02 -10.11 -9.58
CA TYR A 58 25.29 -8.88 -9.31
C TYR A 58 23.79 -8.98 -9.60
N ILE A 59 23.40 -9.61 -10.72
CA ILE A 59 21.98 -9.83 -11.08
C ILE A 59 21.32 -10.78 -10.07
N ILE A 60 21.98 -11.89 -9.71
CA ILE A 60 21.46 -12.84 -8.71
C ILE A 60 21.28 -12.15 -7.35
N HIS A 61 22.26 -11.37 -6.92
CA HIS A 61 22.16 -10.61 -5.68
C HIS A 61 20.99 -9.62 -5.70
N ARG A 62 20.81 -8.86 -6.80
CA ARG A 62 19.68 -7.93 -6.94
C ARG A 62 18.32 -8.64 -6.94
N LEU A 63 18.22 -9.81 -7.58
CA LEU A 63 17.00 -10.62 -7.57
C LEU A 63 16.69 -11.16 -6.17
N ASN A 64 17.69 -11.67 -5.45
CA ASN A 64 17.50 -12.15 -4.08
C ASN A 64 17.02 -11.03 -3.14
N VAL A 65 17.64 -9.84 -3.21
CA VAL A 65 17.21 -8.67 -2.44
C VAL A 65 15.76 -8.28 -2.78
N ALA A 66 15.38 -8.32 -4.07
CA ALA A 66 14.01 -8.02 -4.46
C ALA A 66 13.00 -9.05 -3.92
N VAL A 67 13.34 -10.34 -3.92
CA VAL A 67 12.49 -11.41 -3.34
C VAL A 67 12.34 -11.22 -1.84
N GLU A 68 13.42 -10.90 -1.13
CA GLU A 68 13.37 -10.62 0.32
C GLU A 68 12.46 -9.43 0.63
N ILE A 69 12.59 -8.32 -0.11
CA ILE A 69 11.73 -7.14 0.05
C ILE A 69 10.25 -7.49 -0.20
N ILE A 70 9.94 -8.23 -1.26
CA ILE A 70 8.56 -8.66 -1.56
C ILE A 70 8.01 -9.50 -0.40
N SER A 71 8.80 -10.42 0.15
CA SER A 71 8.36 -11.29 1.25
C SER A 71 8.04 -10.52 2.54
N VAL A 72 8.82 -9.47 2.84
CA VAL A 72 8.57 -8.57 3.98
C VAL A 72 7.28 -7.80 3.76
N ILE A 73 7.08 -7.21 2.57
CA ILE A 73 5.87 -6.46 2.23
C ILE A 73 4.62 -7.36 2.33
N GLU A 74 4.67 -8.59 1.80
CA GLU A 74 3.56 -9.54 1.88
C GLU A 74 3.21 -9.92 3.33
N PHE A 75 4.23 -10.09 4.18
CA PHE A 75 4.03 -10.36 5.60
C PHE A 75 3.34 -9.18 6.31
N GLU A 76 3.83 -7.95 6.10
CA GLU A 76 3.23 -6.74 6.68
C GLU A 76 1.76 -6.58 6.24
N ILE A 77 1.47 -6.73 4.94
CA ILE A 77 0.09 -6.68 4.41
C ILE A 77 -0.80 -7.73 5.10
N LYS A 78 -0.28 -8.94 5.32
CA LYS A 78 -1.01 -10.02 6.00
C LYS A 78 -1.27 -9.70 7.47
N VAL A 79 -0.32 -9.09 8.16
CA VAL A 79 -0.45 -8.67 9.56
C VAL A 79 -1.51 -7.57 9.69
N VAL A 80 -1.45 -6.54 8.83
CA VAL A 80 -2.42 -5.45 8.79
C VAL A 80 -3.83 -5.99 8.52
N LYS A 81 -4.00 -6.83 7.49
CA LYS A 81 -5.30 -7.48 7.20
C LYS A 81 -5.84 -8.31 8.35
N LYS A 82 -4.98 -9.02 9.09
CA LYS A 82 -5.37 -9.80 10.26
C LYS A 82 -5.78 -8.91 11.44
N GLN A 83 -5.15 -7.76 11.63
CA GLN A 83 -5.54 -6.82 12.67
C GLN A 83 -6.92 -6.20 12.36
N MET A 84 -7.15 -5.85 11.10
CA MET A 84 -8.41 -5.26 10.63
C MET A 84 -9.61 -6.21 10.80
N SER A 85 -9.46 -7.51 10.54
CA SER A 85 -10.53 -8.49 10.81
C SER A 85 -10.83 -8.73 12.30
N SER A 86 -9.99 -8.21 13.21
CA SER A 86 -10.11 -8.48 14.65
C SER A 86 -11.14 -7.61 15.38
N ILE A 87 -11.69 -6.60 14.70
CA ILE A 87 -12.67 -5.64 15.25
C ILE A 87 -14.06 -5.78 14.62
N HIS A 88 -14.28 -6.80 13.77
CA HIS A 88 -15.60 -7.17 13.29
C HIS A 88 -16.54 -7.40 14.48
N ASP A 89 -17.78 -6.90 14.39
CA ASP A 89 -18.82 -6.93 15.44
C ASP A 89 -18.50 -6.15 16.72
N TYR A 90 -17.48 -5.29 16.74
CA TYR A 90 -17.31 -4.36 17.84
C TYR A 90 -18.26 -3.16 17.70
N GLU A 91 -18.87 -2.76 18.81
CA GLU A 91 -19.62 -1.52 18.93
C GLU A 91 -18.65 -0.34 19.08
N ILE A 92 -18.93 0.76 18.41
CA ILE A 92 -18.20 2.03 18.56
C ILE A 92 -18.77 2.77 19.77
N ASP A 93 -18.05 2.74 20.89
CA ASP A 93 -18.44 3.42 22.13
C ASP A 93 -18.29 4.94 22.00
N SER A 94 -17.22 5.38 21.34
CA SER A 94 -16.89 6.79 21.11
C SER A 94 -15.77 6.95 20.11
N TYR A 95 -15.66 8.14 19.52
CA TYR A 95 -14.42 8.58 18.88
C TYR A 95 -14.05 9.98 19.37
N SER A 96 -12.75 10.28 19.32
CA SER A 96 -12.20 11.58 19.70
C SER A 96 -11.11 11.99 18.72
N VAL A 97 -10.97 13.30 18.49
CA VAL A 97 -9.99 13.88 17.58
C VAL A 97 -9.17 14.93 18.32
N ASP A 98 -7.85 14.77 18.29
CA ASP A 98 -6.88 15.70 18.85
C ASP A 98 -6.13 16.39 17.71
N PHE A 99 -6.53 17.61 17.36
CA PHE A 99 -5.90 18.41 16.30
C PHE A 99 -4.48 18.88 16.64
N LYS A 100 -4.07 18.89 17.92
CA LYS A 100 -2.69 19.27 18.28
C LYS A 100 -1.74 18.10 18.08
N LYS A 101 -2.23 16.88 18.26
CA LYS A 101 -1.46 15.65 18.04
C LYS A 101 -1.70 15.02 16.68
N ASN A 102 -2.64 15.54 15.89
CA ASN A 102 -3.13 14.94 14.65
C ASN A 102 -3.55 13.47 14.85
N MET A 103 -4.29 13.19 15.92
CA MET A 103 -4.71 11.83 16.26
C MET A 103 -6.22 11.68 16.25
N LEU A 104 -6.70 10.53 15.81
CA LEU A 104 -8.08 10.09 15.97
C LEU A 104 -8.09 8.76 16.72
N ILE A 105 -8.88 8.69 17.79
CA ILE A 105 -8.98 7.48 18.61
C ILE A 105 -10.45 7.06 18.65
N MET A 106 -10.72 5.83 18.26
CA MET A 106 -12.02 5.19 18.39
C MET A 106 -11.97 4.13 19.48
N ASN A 107 -12.79 4.28 20.52
CA ASN A 107 -12.97 3.27 21.55
C ASN A 107 -14.07 2.32 21.11
N VAL A 108 -13.77 1.02 21.14
CA VAL A 108 -14.69 0.00 20.67
C VAL A 108 -14.80 -1.13 21.67
N SER A 109 -15.99 -1.72 21.80
CA SER A 109 -16.23 -2.81 22.74
C SER A 109 -17.05 -3.95 22.12
N SER A 110 -16.80 -5.17 22.61
CA SER A 110 -17.61 -6.35 22.28
C SER A 110 -17.69 -7.22 23.52
N ASN A 111 -18.88 -7.31 24.12
CA ASN A 111 -19.10 -7.96 25.42
C ASN A 111 -18.15 -7.39 26.51
N GLN A 112 -17.20 -8.19 26.99
CA GLN A 112 -16.22 -7.79 28.02
C GLN A 112 -14.90 -7.29 27.41
N TYR A 113 -14.73 -7.38 26.09
CA TYR A 113 -13.51 -7.01 25.40
C TYR A 113 -13.56 -5.55 24.97
N LYS A 114 -12.49 -4.81 25.24
CA LYS A 114 -12.33 -3.42 24.84
C LYS A 114 -11.08 -3.24 24.00
N LYS A 115 -11.17 -2.43 22.95
CA LYS A 115 -10.04 -2.07 22.09
C LYS A 115 -10.07 -0.58 21.80
N GLN A 116 -8.92 -0.05 21.36
CA GLN A 116 -8.84 1.24 20.69
C GLN A 116 -8.32 1.04 19.29
N ILE A 117 -8.92 1.76 18.35
CA ILE A 117 -8.39 1.96 17.00
C ILE A 117 -7.79 3.36 17.00
N ILE A 118 -6.48 3.46 16.80
CA ILE A 118 -5.71 4.69 16.91
C ILE A 118 -5.15 5.03 15.54
N PHE A 119 -5.54 6.18 15.01
CA PHE A 119 -5.00 6.75 13.78
C PHE A 119 -4.04 7.87 14.14
N TYR A 120 -2.81 7.79 13.64
CA TYR A 120 -1.75 8.75 13.87
C TYR A 120 -1.52 9.61 12.63
N ASP A 121 -1.14 10.86 12.86
CA ASP A 121 -0.84 11.85 11.82
C ASP A 121 -1.97 11.91 10.77
N VAL A 122 -3.20 12.08 11.28
CA VAL A 122 -4.43 12.16 10.50
C VAL A 122 -4.38 13.39 9.61
N PHE A 123 -4.43 13.18 8.30
CA PHE A 123 -4.46 14.23 7.29
C PHE A 123 -5.87 14.80 7.11
N CYS A 124 -6.84 13.93 6.85
CA CYS A 124 -8.26 14.27 6.84
C CYS A 124 -9.11 13.02 7.01
N TYR A 125 -10.38 13.20 7.35
CA TYR A 125 -11.34 12.12 7.50
C TYR A 125 -12.74 12.62 7.18
N ARG A 126 -13.66 11.68 6.97
CA ARG A 126 -15.10 11.95 6.93
C ARG A 126 -15.86 10.76 7.49
N PHE A 127 -16.72 11.05 8.46
CA PHE A 127 -17.76 10.13 8.92
C PHE A 127 -19.14 10.59 8.44
N TYR A 128 -20.07 9.65 8.38
CA TYR A 128 -21.47 9.87 8.08
C TYR A 128 -22.31 8.76 8.72
N GLU A 129 -23.61 9.00 8.86
CA GLU A 129 -24.55 8.08 9.51
C GLU A 129 -24.16 7.77 10.97
N GLU A 130 -23.53 8.75 11.64
CA GLU A 130 -23.11 8.64 13.03
C GLU A 130 -24.32 8.43 13.94
N MET A 131 -24.31 7.33 14.67
CA MET A 131 -25.43 6.93 15.51
C MET A 131 -24.93 6.12 16.71
N PRO A 132 -25.59 6.18 17.88
CA PRO A 132 -25.33 5.25 18.98
C PRO A 132 -25.45 3.80 18.53
N TYR A 133 -24.74 2.89 19.20
CA TYR A 133 -24.77 1.46 18.92
C TYR A 133 -24.24 1.07 17.53
N SER A 134 -23.36 1.89 16.94
CA SER A 134 -22.77 1.59 15.63
C SER A 134 -21.89 0.34 15.71
N ILE A 135 -22.08 -0.63 14.82
CA ILE A 135 -21.36 -1.91 14.81
C ILE A 135 -20.44 -1.97 13.60
N ILE A 136 -19.15 -2.19 13.84
CA ILE A 136 -18.15 -2.31 12.79
C ILE A 136 -18.38 -3.59 12.00
N PHE A 137 -18.53 -3.44 10.68
CA PHE A 137 -18.47 -4.55 9.74
C PHE A 137 -17.02 -4.80 9.32
N ASP A 138 -16.34 -3.76 8.83
CA ASP A 138 -14.94 -3.87 8.43
C ASP A 138 -14.24 -2.51 8.51
N LEU A 139 -12.93 -2.54 8.76
CA LEU A 139 -12.04 -1.41 8.60
C LEU A 139 -10.97 -1.86 7.62
N GLU A 140 -11.03 -1.43 6.37
CA GLU A 140 -10.11 -1.90 5.34
C GLU A 140 -9.21 -0.80 4.81
N GLU A 141 -7.95 -1.13 4.56
CA GLU A 141 -7.05 -0.28 3.80
C GLU A 141 -7.27 -0.48 2.30
N ARG A 142 -7.65 0.60 1.61
CA ARG A 142 -7.80 0.64 0.16
C ARG A 142 -6.62 1.38 -0.49
N PRO A 143 -6.35 1.15 -1.79
CA PRO A 143 -5.37 1.94 -2.52
C PRO A 143 -5.65 3.44 -2.42
N ILE A 144 -4.61 4.25 -2.28
CA ILE A 144 -4.74 5.71 -2.16
C ILE A 144 -5.39 6.33 -3.42
N GLU A 145 -5.25 5.70 -4.58
CA GLU A 145 -5.93 6.12 -5.81
C GLU A 145 -7.45 6.08 -5.67
N SER A 146 -7.98 5.11 -4.89
CA SER A 146 -9.40 4.96 -4.64
C SER A 146 -9.97 6.15 -3.88
N PHE A 147 -9.20 6.78 -3.00
CA PHE A 147 -9.61 7.98 -2.27
C PHE A 147 -10.09 9.08 -3.24
N TYR A 148 -9.32 9.39 -4.28
CA TYR A 148 -9.69 10.46 -5.22
C TYR A 148 -10.90 10.10 -6.08
N THR A 149 -11.05 8.82 -6.44
CA THR A 149 -12.16 8.38 -7.28
C THR A 149 -13.46 8.30 -6.50
N GLU A 150 -13.42 7.76 -5.28
CA GLU A 150 -14.59 7.58 -4.41
C GLU A 150 -15.04 8.92 -3.82
N ASN A 151 -14.11 9.82 -3.49
CA ASN A 151 -14.41 11.12 -2.88
C ASN A 151 -14.39 12.29 -3.87
N LYS A 152 -14.43 12.01 -5.18
CA LYS A 152 -14.29 13.04 -6.22
C LYS A 152 -15.28 14.19 -6.05
N GLU A 153 -16.55 13.87 -5.88
CA GLU A 153 -17.62 14.88 -5.77
C GLU A 153 -17.44 15.72 -4.51
N LEU A 154 -17.14 15.07 -3.39
CA LEU A 154 -16.83 15.72 -2.12
C LEU A 154 -15.66 16.69 -2.26
N LEU A 155 -14.53 16.24 -2.82
CA LEU A 155 -13.33 17.06 -3.01
C LEU A 155 -13.59 18.25 -3.95
N ILE A 156 -14.48 18.11 -4.93
CA ILE A 156 -14.87 19.25 -5.78
C ILE A 156 -15.73 20.25 -5.00
N GLN A 157 -16.72 19.76 -4.25
CA GLN A 157 -17.65 20.60 -3.48
C GLN A 157 -16.94 21.37 -2.35
N THR A 158 -15.94 20.75 -1.72
CA THR A 158 -15.25 21.29 -0.55
C THR A 158 -13.98 22.07 -0.87
N LYS A 159 -13.52 22.06 -2.12
CA LYS A 159 -12.32 22.77 -2.57
C LYS A 159 -12.30 24.25 -2.17
N ASN A 160 -13.43 24.94 -2.37
CA ASN A 160 -13.56 26.38 -2.07
C ASN A 160 -13.52 26.68 -0.56
N TYR A 161 -13.64 25.66 0.28
CA TYR A 161 -13.49 25.73 1.73
C TYR A 161 -12.08 25.30 2.18
N VAL A 162 -11.13 25.18 1.23
CA VAL A 162 -9.72 24.85 1.49
C VAL A 162 -9.54 23.47 2.15
N TRP A 163 -10.52 22.58 1.98
CA TRP A 163 -10.46 21.22 2.51
C TRP A 163 -10.14 20.20 1.40
N PRO A 164 -9.33 19.15 1.67
CA PRO A 164 -8.61 18.91 2.93
C PRO A 164 -7.38 19.82 3.11
N ILE A 165 -6.88 20.40 2.03
CA ILE A 165 -5.87 21.46 1.98
C ILE A 165 -6.20 22.40 0.82
N MET A 166 -5.41 23.45 0.61
CA MET A 166 -5.52 24.29 -0.58
C MET A 166 -5.00 23.57 -1.83
N TYR A 167 -5.80 23.51 -2.89
CA TYR A 167 -5.43 23.04 -4.23
C TYR A 167 -6.35 23.61 -5.30
N ASP A 168 -5.85 23.76 -6.51
CA ASP A 168 -6.58 24.25 -7.68
C ASP A 168 -7.27 23.11 -8.43
N SER A 169 -6.66 21.91 -8.43
CA SER A 169 -7.14 20.71 -9.12
C SER A 169 -6.89 19.42 -8.34
N LEU A 170 -7.65 18.36 -8.64
CA LEU A 170 -7.44 17.04 -8.02
C LEU A 170 -6.06 16.46 -8.37
N GLN A 171 -5.51 16.80 -9.53
CA GLN A 171 -4.16 16.41 -9.94
C GLN A 171 -3.10 17.06 -9.06
N GLU A 172 -3.28 18.33 -8.71
CA GLU A 172 -2.41 19.04 -7.78
C GLU A 172 -2.52 18.47 -6.37
N LEU A 173 -3.75 18.22 -5.88
CA LEU A 173 -3.95 17.55 -4.60
C LEU A 173 -3.21 16.21 -4.56
N ALA A 174 -3.39 15.40 -5.61
CA ALA A 174 -2.71 14.11 -5.72
C ALA A 174 -1.18 14.24 -5.74
N ALA A 175 -0.64 15.26 -6.42
CA ALA A 175 0.79 15.53 -6.41
C ALA A 175 1.30 15.95 -5.02
N LYS A 176 0.53 16.75 -4.27
CA LYS A 176 0.89 17.21 -2.91
C LYS A 176 0.95 16.08 -1.90
N ILE A 177 0.11 15.06 -2.05
CA ILE A 177 0.09 13.91 -1.14
C ILE A 177 0.79 12.67 -1.71
N LYS A 178 1.39 12.75 -2.91
CA LYS A 178 2.03 11.62 -3.58
C LYS A 178 3.18 11.00 -2.78
N ASP A 179 3.97 11.84 -2.12
CA ASP A 179 5.16 11.43 -1.38
C ASP A 179 4.86 11.27 0.13
N SER A 180 3.59 11.40 0.52
CA SER A 180 3.17 11.19 1.90
C SER A 180 2.92 9.71 2.16
N ASN A 181 3.24 9.23 3.36
CA ASN A 181 2.98 7.86 3.78
C ASN A 181 1.50 7.67 4.20
N LEU A 182 0.56 8.24 3.44
CA LEU A 182 -0.86 8.22 3.81
C LEU A 182 -1.53 6.91 3.39
N HIS A 183 -2.25 6.34 4.35
CA HIS A 183 -3.05 5.14 4.18
C HIS A 183 -4.54 5.50 4.17
N TYR A 184 -5.27 4.98 3.19
CA TYR A 184 -6.71 5.20 3.03
C TYR A 184 -7.50 4.09 3.71
N GLN A 185 -7.92 4.36 4.95
CA GLN A 185 -8.66 3.44 5.80
C GLN A 185 -10.16 3.71 5.65
N VAL A 186 -10.91 2.71 5.20
CA VAL A 186 -12.37 2.80 5.00
C VAL A 186 -13.07 1.99 6.08
N LEU A 187 -13.89 2.69 6.86
CA LEU A 187 -14.73 2.11 7.89
C LEU A 187 -16.12 1.86 7.33
N THR A 188 -16.52 0.60 7.36
CA THR A 188 -17.88 0.17 7.03
C THR A 188 -18.53 -0.42 8.27
N SER A 189 -19.79 -0.07 8.49
CA SER A 189 -20.57 -0.58 9.61
C SER A 189 -21.67 -1.51 9.11
N SER A 190 -22.00 -2.52 9.92
CA SER A 190 -23.23 -3.29 9.74
C SER A 190 -24.44 -2.45 10.16
N TYR A 191 -24.19 -1.43 11.00
CA TYR A 191 -25.18 -0.49 11.49
C TYR A 191 -24.49 0.80 11.93
N GLY A 192 -24.99 1.95 11.47
CA GLY A 192 -24.56 3.27 11.94
C GLY A 192 -23.33 3.84 11.23
N LEU A 193 -22.31 4.22 12.01
CA LEU A 193 -21.21 5.09 11.58
C LEU A 193 -20.38 4.46 10.46
N ASN A 194 -20.44 5.07 9.28
CA ASN A 194 -19.61 4.76 8.13
C ASN A 194 -18.61 5.91 7.88
N GLY A 195 -17.55 5.63 7.13
CA GLY A 195 -16.65 6.69 6.71
C GLY A 195 -15.27 6.23 6.31
N TRP A 196 -14.34 7.17 6.34
CA TRP A 196 -12.96 6.90 6.00
C TRP A 196 -12.01 7.90 6.66
N ILE A 197 -10.75 7.49 6.77
CA ILE A 197 -9.66 8.25 7.37
C ILE A 197 -8.44 8.15 6.44
N LEU A 198 -7.78 9.28 6.17
CA LEU A 198 -6.42 9.34 5.66
C LEU A 198 -5.46 9.64 6.81
N ALA A 199 -4.56 8.71 7.10
CA ALA A 199 -3.62 8.79 8.21
C ALA A 199 -2.29 8.10 7.87
N GLU A 200 -1.19 8.46 8.52
CA GLU A 200 0.10 7.82 8.25
C GLU A 200 0.26 6.45 8.91
N ARG A 201 -0.53 6.17 9.94
CA ARG A 201 -0.51 4.87 10.64
C ARG A 201 -1.83 4.60 11.34
N VAL A 202 -2.21 3.32 11.37
CA VAL A 202 -3.32 2.80 12.18
C VAL A 202 -2.82 1.69 13.11
N GLU A 203 -3.27 1.71 14.36
CA GLU A 203 -2.98 0.66 15.35
C GLU A 203 -4.27 0.22 16.05
N ILE A 204 -4.38 -1.08 16.32
CA ILE A 204 -5.48 -1.65 17.10
C ILE A 204 -4.90 -2.26 18.38
N VAL A 205 -5.26 -1.69 19.53
CA VAL A 205 -4.75 -2.10 20.85
C VAL A 205 -5.87 -2.63 21.73
N THR A 206 -5.59 -3.65 22.55
CA THR A 206 -6.54 -4.16 23.54
C THR A 206 -6.38 -3.38 24.84
N ILE A 207 -7.49 -2.92 25.41
CA ILE A 207 -7.53 -2.23 26.71
C ILE A 207 -7.89 -3.26 27.78
N LYS A 208 -7.16 -3.24 28.89
CA LYS A 208 -7.47 -4.04 30.09
C LYS A 208 -8.50 -3.37 30.96
#